data_AF-A0A1V5SA41-F1
#
_entry.id   AF-A0A1V5SA41-F1
#
_cell.length_a   1.000
_cell.length_b   1.000
_cell.length_c   1.000
_cell.angle_alpha   90.00
_cell.angle_beta   90.00
_cell.angle_gamma   90.00
#
_symmetry.space_group_name_H-M   'P 1'
#
loop_
_entity.id
_entity.type
_entity.pdbx_description
1 polymer ?
#
loop_
_entity_poly.entity_id
_entity_poly.type
_entity_poly.pdbx_seq_one_letter_code
_entity_poly.pdbx_strand_id
1 'polypeptide(L)'
;MKGNRRRHFFINKPLQLRYMLSVTVPLLLICCVAIFGFYIGIWGSVLGAFTNEAMRDDLLTASRMVEYEQARYQTAHEGFSLLSLFKETEKLGQRQREVFHEILNETNRAIAWKLLLLLVLTAWGTIYVSHKIAGPLYRFSKTFSDVERGNYRTRIFLRKGDEGHPVAKEFNAAIESADRLLSDLKTAAQNPDQAQALATIKAKLDPIKTSADV
;
A
#
# COMPACT_ATOMS: atom_id res chain seq x y z
N MET A 1 -25.28 13.82 -25.38
CA MET A 1 -25.51 14.04 -23.93
C MET A 1 -24.55 13.16 -23.14
N LYS A 2 -23.46 13.71 -22.58
CA LYS A 2 -22.48 12.94 -21.77
C LYS A 2 -23.10 12.69 -20.39
N GLY A 3 -23.59 11.47 -20.17
CA GLY A 3 -24.19 11.04 -18.91
C GLY A 3 -23.22 11.23 -17.75
N ASN A 4 -23.69 11.96 -16.74
CA ASN A 4 -22.97 12.27 -15.51
C ASN A 4 -22.65 10.97 -14.76
N ARG A 5 -21.45 10.39 -14.97
CA ARG A 5 -20.98 9.20 -14.23
C ARG A 5 -20.66 9.62 -12.81
N ARG A 6 -21.66 9.59 -11.92
CA ARG A 6 -21.46 9.79 -10.47
C ARG A 6 -20.44 8.76 -9.97
N ARG A 7 -19.21 9.21 -9.71
CA ARG A 7 -18.14 8.38 -9.14
C ARG A 7 -18.37 8.28 -7.64
N HIS A 8 -19.22 7.35 -7.22
CA HIS A 8 -19.40 7.05 -5.79
C HIS A 8 -18.21 6.21 -5.31
N PHE A 9 -17.30 6.81 -4.54
CA PHE A 9 -16.02 6.21 -4.15
C PHE A 9 -16.18 5.11 -3.07
N PHE A 10 -17.21 5.23 -2.23
CA PHE A 10 -17.52 4.29 -1.15
C PHE A 10 -18.92 3.74 -1.33
N ILE A 11 -19.07 2.49 -1.78
CA ILE A 11 -20.40 1.93 -2.05
C ILE A 11 -20.91 1.09 -0.88
N ASN A 12 -20.03 0.36 -0.17
CA ASN A 12 -20.41 -0.45 0.99
C ASN A 12 -19.31 -0.43 2.06
N LYS A 13 -19.48 0.43 3.06
CA LYS A 13 -18.45 0.78 4.06
C LYS A 13 -17.88 -0.41 4.85
N PRO A 14 -18.65 -1.39 5.37
CA PRO A 14 -18.10 -2.45 6.20
C PRO A 14 -17.29 -3.50 5.39
N LEU A 15 -17.76 -3.84 4.18
CA LEU A 15 -17.04 -4.76 3.30
C LEU A 15 -15.73 -4.12 2.83
N GLN A 16 -15.80 -2.87 2.40
CA GLN A 16 -14.64 -2.12 1.94
C GLN A 16 -13.60 -1.94 3.05
N LEU A 17 -14.02 -1.73 4.30
CA LEU A 17 -13.11 -1.58 5.44
C LEU A 17 -12.33 -2.87 5.75
N ARG A 18 -12.99 -4.03 5.77
CA ARG A 18 -12.34 -5.32 6.05
C ARG A 18 -11.25 -5.63 5.03
N TYR A 19 -11.57 -5.52 3.74
CA TYR A 19 -10.59 -5.76 2.67
C TYR A 19 -9.52 -4.68 2.61
N MET A 20 -9.88 -3.41 2.87
CA MET A 20 -8.91 -2.34 2.97
C MET A 20 -7.90 -2.64 4.09
N LEU A 21 -8.33 -3.12 5.26
CA LEU A 21 -7.42 -3.53 6.33
C LEU A 21 -6.52 -4.70 5.90
N SER A 22 -7.07 -5.76 5.29
CA SER A 22 -6.29 -6.91 4.82
C SER A 22 -5.21 -6.56 3.80
N VAL A 23 -5.43 -5.51 2.98
CA VAL A 23 -4.45 -5.01 1.99
C VAL A 23 -3.51 -3.96 2.61
N THR A 24 -4.00 -3.12 3.51
CA THR A 24 -3.22 -2.03 4.10
C THR A 24 -2.19 -2.56 5.08
N VAL A 25 -2.48 -3.62 5.84
CA VAL A 25 -1.54 -4.24 6.78
C VAL A 25 -0.24 -4.71 6.12
N PRO A 26 -0.25 -5.55 5.06
CA PRO A 26 0.98 -5.98 4.40
C PRO A 26 1.70 -4.80 3.71
N LEU A 27 0.96 -3.81 3.21
CA LEU A 27 1.56 -2.61 2.63
C LEU A 27 2.28 -1.76 3.68
N LEU A 28 1.69 -1.60 4.88
CA LEU A 28 2.34 -0.96 6.01
C LEU A 28 3.59 -1.73 6.45
N LEU A 29 3.54 -3.07 6.43
CA LEU A 29 4.71 -3.89 6.73
C LEU A 29 5.84 -3.65 5.73
N ILE A 30 5.54 -3.58 4.43
CA ILE A 30 6.51 -3.21 3.39
C ILE A 30 7.08 -1.80 3.65
N CYS A 31 6.22 -0.85 4.04
CA CYS A 31 6.66 0.50 4.40
C CYS A 31 7.57 0.50 5.62
N CYS A 32 7.27 -0.27 6.67
CA CYS A 32 8.12 -0.42 7.85
C CYS A 32 9.50 -0.98 7.49
N VAL A 33 9.54 -2.01 6.63
CA VAL A 33 10.81 -2.57 6.13
C VAL A 33 11.59 -1.54 5.32
N ALA A 34 10.93 -0.77 4.46
CA ALA A 34 11.57 0.29 3.68
C ALA A 34 12.13 1.41 4.57
N ILE A 35 11.36 1.87 5.56
CA ILE A 35 11.77 2.87 6.55
C ILE A 35 12.97 2.36 7.35
N PHE A 36 12.95 1.09 7.78
CA PHE A 36 14.06 0.48 8.49
C PHE A 36 15.32 0.41 7.62
N GLY A 37 15.20 0.02 6.35
CA GLY A 37 16.30 0.02 5.40
C GLY A 37 16.89 1.43 5.19
N PHE A 38 16.04 2.45 5.09
CA PHE A 38 16.50 3.84 5.05
C PHE A 38 17.21 4.27 6.32
N TYR A 39 16.68 3.92 7.49
CA TYR A 39 17.32 4.22 8.78
C TYR A 39 18.74 3.65 8.84
N ILE A 40 18.92 2.37 8.51
CA ILE A 40 20.24 1.72 8.48
C ILE A 40 21.17 2.41 7.47
N GLY A 41 20.68 2.73 6.27
CA GLY A 41 21.47 3.43 5.25
C GLY A 41 21.90 4.85 5.67
N ILE A 42 21.04 5.59 6.38
CA ILE A 42 21.35 6.92 6.91
C ILE A 42 22.46 6.82 7.96
N TRP A 43 22.32 5.93 8.94
CA TRP A 43 23.35 5.73 9.96
C TRP A 43 24.67 5.25 9.35
N GLY A 44 24.64 4.40 8.33
CA GLY A 44 25.84 4.00 7.59
C GLY A 44 26.54 5.17 6.89
N SER A 45 25.77 6.07 6.26
CA SER A 45 26.31 7.27 5.61
C SER A 45 26.92 8.25 6.61
N VAL A 46 26.25 8.48 7.75
CA VAL A 46 26.73 9.34 8.82
C VAL A 46 28.01 8.77 9.43
N LEU A 47 28.01 7.47 9.76
CA LEU A 47 29.19 6.81 10.32
C LEU A 47 30.37 6.81 9.33
N GLY A 48 30.09 6.59 8.05
CA GLY A 48 31.06 6.69 6.96
C GLY A 48 31.74 8.06 6.90
N ALA A 49 30.96 9.14 7.04
CA ALA A 49 31.49 10.50 7.07
C ALA A 49 32.40 10.75 8.30
N PHE A 50 32.10 10.17 9.45
CA PHE A 50 32.94 10.25 10.66
C PHE A 50 34.21 9.38 10.59
N THR A 51 34.21 8.31 9.79
CA THR A 51 35.40 7.47 9.58
C THR A 51 36.37 7.99 8.52
N ASN A 52 36.05 9.08 7.83
CA ASN A 52 36.90 9.63 6.78
C ASN A 52 38.29 10.05 7.30
N GLU A 53 39.29 9.69 6.52
CA GLU A 53 40.71 9.89 6.81
C GLU A 53 41.07 11.36 7.03
N ALA A 54 40.41 12.28 6.31
CA ALA A 54 40.58 13.72 6.47
C ALA A 54 40.23 14.23 7.88
N MET A 55 39.19 13.69 8.53
CA MET A 55 38.80 14.12 9.86
C MET A 55 39.73 13.54 10.93
N ARG A 56 40.20 12.31 10.72
CA ARG A 56 41.22 11.68 11.58
C ARG A 56 42.54 12.44 11.49
N ASP A 57 42.96 12.81 10.29
CA ASP A 57 44.21 13.54 10.07
C ASP A 57 44.15 14.97 10.63
N ASP A 58 43.01 15.67 10.48
CA ASP A 58 42.78 16.98 11.12
C ASP A 58 42.86 16.88 12.66
N LEU A 59 42.25 15.84 13.26
CA LEU A 59 42.27 15.62 14.71
C LEU A 59 43.68 15.28 15.22
N LEU A 60 44.41 14.42 14.49
CA LEU A 60 45.79 14.05 14.83
C LEU A 60 46.76 15.22 14.62
N THR A 61 46.54 16.05 13.61
CA THR A 61 47.35 17.25 13.36
C THR A 61 47.11 18.29 14.45
N ALA A 62 45.84 18.52 14.83
CA ALA A 62 45.49 19.39 15.94
C ALA A 62 46.09 18.87 17.27
N SER A 63 46.00 17.57 17.56
CA SER A 63 46.58 17.00 18.79
C SER A 63 48.09 17.14 18.82
N ARG A 64 48.77 16.87 17.69
CA ARG A 64 50.23 17.04 17.59
C ARG A 64 50.65 18.51 17.72
N MET A 65 49.93 19.44 17.10
CA MET A 65 50.23 20.88 17.25
C MET A 65 50.16 21.33 18.71
N VAL A 66 49.17 20.86 19.47
CA VAL A 66 49.06 21.13 20.90
C VAL A 66 50.24 20.54 21.67
N GLU A 67 50.64 19.30 21.39
CA GLU A 67 51.82 18.68 22.01
C GLU A 67 53.12 19.45 21.68
N TYR A 68 53.28 19.90 20.44
CA TYR A 68 54.44 20.69 20.00
C TYR A 68 54.47 22.08 20.64
N GLU A 69 53.34 22.77 20.73
CA GLU A 69 53.26 24.05 21.44
C GLU A 69 53.56 23.86 22.93
N GLN A 70 52.97 22.86 23.56
CA GLN A 70 53.19 22.55 24.98
C GLN A 70 54.66 22.20 25.26
N ALA A 71 55.34 21.50 24.37
CA ALA A 71 56.78 21.23 24.47
C ALA A 71 57.64 22.48 24.23
N ARG A 72 57.19 23.41 23.37
CA ARG A 72 57.90 24.66 23.07
C ARG A 72 57.82 25.68 24.22
N TYR A 73 56.75 25.66 25.01
CA TYR A 73 56.52 26.60 26.12
C TYR A 73 57.02 26.11 27.49
N GLN A 74 57.83 25.04 27.55
CA GLN A 74 58.46 24.63 28.82
C GLN A 74 59.43 25.67 29.43
N THR A 75 59.68 26.82 28.78
CA THR A 75 60.59 27.85 29.33
C THR A 75 60.25 29.30 28.92
N ALA A 76 59.02 29.76 29.10
CA ALA A 76 58.74 31.21 29.30
C ALA A 76 57.29 31.45 29.77
N HIS A 77 57.13 31.85 31.02
CA HIS A 77 55.88 32.43 31.52
C HIS A 77 55.79 33.90 31.09
N GLU A 78 54.73 34.26 30.37
CA GLU A 78 53.70 35.22 30.79
C GLU A 78 52.65 35.34 29.66
N GLY A 79 51.39 34.99 29.94
CA GLY A 79 50.26 35.26 29.05
C GLY A 79 49.78 34.13 28.13
N PHE A 80 49.90 32.85 28.51
CA PHE A 80 49.15 31.80 27.82
C PHE A 80 47.69 31.79 28.31
N SER A 81 46.78 32.38 27.53
CA SER A 81 45.35 32.37 27.84
C SER A 81 44.72 31.09 27.30
N LEU A 82 44.24 30.21 28.18
CA LEU A 82 43.37 29.08 27.80
C LEU A 82 42.21 29.50 26.90
N LEU A 83 41.78 30.76 27.02
CA LEU A 83 40.71 31.36 26.23
C LEU A 83 41.08 31.53 24.75
N SER A 84 42.36 31.76 24.40
CA SER A 84 42.78 31.80 23.00
C SER A 84 42.84 30.40 22.37
N LEU A 85 43.22 29.37 23.13
CA LEU A 85 43.07 27.97 22.73
C LEU A 85 41.59 27.60 22.52
N PHE A 86 40.71 27.97 23.45
CA PHE A 86 39.27 27.74 23.29
C PHE A 86 38.68 28.46 22.08
N LYS A 87 39.17 29.67 21.76
CA LYS A 87 38.73 30.42 20.58
C LYS A 87 39.20 29.79 19.27
N GLU A 88 40.35 29.12 19.27
CA GLU A 88 40.88 28.40 18.09
C GLU A 88 40.26 26.99 17.96
N THR A 89 39.98 26.31 19.07
CA THR A 89 39.17 25.08 19.08
C THR A 89 37.68 25.36 18.78
N GLU A 90 37.18 26.56 19.08
CA GLU A 90 35.86 27.05 18.64
C GLU A 90 35.83 27.34 17.13
N LYS A 91 36.94 27.79 16.54
CA LYS A 91 37.11 27.88 15.06
C LYS A 91 37.22 26.50 14.39
N LEU A 92 37.86 25.52 15.04
CA LEU A 92 37.75 24.11 14.63
C LEU A 92 36.29 23.65 14.71
N GLY A 93 35.55 24.08 15.75
CA GLY A 93 34.10 23.88 15.88
C GLY A 93 33.29 24.52 14.75
N GLN A 94 33.68 25.69 14.24
CA GLN A 94 33.01 26.32 13.09
C GLN A 94 33.21 25.52 11.80
N ARG A 95 34.43 25.07 11.50
CA ARG A 95 34.70 24.25 10.31
C ARG A 95 34.04 22.87 10.41
N GLN A 96 34.07 22.25 11.60
CA GLN A 96 33.34 21.01 11.88
C GLN A 96 31.81 21.21 11.75
N ARG A 97 31.27 22.35 12.19
CA ARG A 97 29.86 22.71 12.00
C ARG A 97 29.50 22.87 10.52
N GLU A 98 30.35 23.53 9.73
CA GLU A 98 30.12 23.68 8.28
C GLU A 98 30.09 22.33 7.58
N VAL A 99 31.08 21.46 7.83
CA VAL A 99 31.13 20.10 7.31
C VAL A 99 29.91 19.28 7.76
N PHE A 100 29.52 19.38 9.03
CA PHE A 100 28.36 18.69 9.56
C PHE A 100 27.05 19.21 8.95
N HIS A 101 26.90 20.53 8.77
CA HIS A 101 25.75 21.13 8.11
C HIS A 101 25.66 20.71 6.64
N GLU A 102 26.78 20.62 5.94
CA GLU A 102 26.84 20.16 4.56
C GLU A 102 26.45 18.68 4.46
N ILE A 103 27.00 17.81 5.30
CA ILE A 103 26.62 16.39 5.39
C ILE A 103 25.14 16.25 5.71
N LEU A 104 24.62 17.00 6.69
CA LEU A 104 23.20 16.97 7.06
C LEU A 104 22.31 17.41 5.90
N ASN A 105 22.68 18.47 5.17
CA ASN A 105 21.85 19.00 4.08
C ASN A 105 21.84 18.06 2.86
N GLU A 106 23.01 17.50 2.51
CA GLU A 106 23.13 16.46 1.48
C GLU A 106 22.32 15.21 1.85
N THR A 107 22.45 14.75 3.09
CA THR A 107 21.72 13.60 3.62
C THR A 107 20.21 13.86 3.65
N ASN A 108 19.78 15.02 4.14
CA ASN A 108 18.37 15.39 4.23
C ASN A 108 17.71 15.48 2.84
N ARG A 109 18.40 16.08 1.85
CA ARG A 109 17.92 16.12 0.46
C ARG A 109 17.78 14.72 -0.14
N ALA A 110 18.77 13.86 0.09
CA ALA A 110 18.74 12.48 -0.37
C ALA A 110 17.62 11.64 0.30
N ILE A 111 17.28 11.91 1.56
CA ILE A 111 16.18 11.24 2.27
C ILE A 111 14.83 11.77 1.82
N ALA A 112 14.69 13.09 1.68
CA ALA A 112 13.43 13.74 1.35
C ALA A 112 12.83 13.18 0.05
N TRP A 113 13.65 13.01 -0.99
CA TRP A 113 13.17 12.45 -2.27
C TRP A 113 12.79 10.96 -2.14
N LYS A 114 13.54 10.16 -1.38
CA LYS A 114 13.24 8.72 -1.13
C LYS A 114 11.94 8.56 -0.34
N LEU A 115 11.73 9.38 0.69
CA LEU A 115 10.49 9.43 1.47
C LEU A 115 9.31 9.85 0.61
N LEU A 116 9.48 10.88 -0.23
CA LEU A 116 8.44 11.32 -1.14
C LEU A 116 8.06 10.21 -2.13
N LEU A 117 9.06 9.54 -2.72
CA LEU A 117 8.82 8.39 -3.61
C LEU A 117 8.09 7.26 -2.88
N LEU A 118 8.51 6.91 -1.66
CA LEU A 118 7.85 5.89 -0.85
C LEU A 118 6.38 6.25 -0.59
N LEU A 119 6.09 7.47 -0.14
CA LEU A 119 4.73 7.94 0.11
C LEU A 119 3.86 7.88 -1.15
N VAL A 120 4.40 8.31 -2.30
CA VAL A 120 3.68 8.26 -3.58
C VAL A 120 3.37 6.83 -3.98
N LEU A 121 4.35 5.91 -3.93
CA LEU A 121 4.14 4.50 -4.27
C LEU A 121 3.14 3.82 -3.34
N THR A 122 3.22 4.08 -2.03
CA THR A 122 2.31 3.53 -1.03
C THR A 122 0.88 4.04 -1.23
N ALA A 123 0.71 5.36 -1.41
CA ALA A 123 -0.61 5.94 -1.68
C ALA A 123 -1.21 5.40 -2.98
N TRP A 124 -0.40 5.35 -4.04
CA TRP A 124 -0.81 4.82 -5.34
C TRP A 124 -1.21 3.35 -5.26
N GLY A 125 -0.38 2.50 -4.64
CA GLY A 125 -0.66 1.07 -4.46
C GLY A 125 -1.94 0.81 -3.66
N THR A 126 -2.14 1.54 -2.55
CA THR A 126 -3.36 1.41 -1.73
C THR A 126 -4.62 1.70 -2.54
N ILE A 127 -4.62 2.83 -3.25
CA ILE A 127 -5.77 3.27 -4.06
C ILE A 127 -6.01 2.29 -5.21
N TYR A 128 -4.94 1.87 -5.88
CA TYR A 128 -5.02 0.94 -7.01
C TYR A 128 -5.65 -0.39 -6.61
N VAL A 129 -5.15 -1.03 -5.54
CA VAL A 129 -5.67 -2.33 -5.09
C VAL A 129 -7.11 -2.20 -4.57
N SER A 130 -7.41 -1.14 -3.82
CA SER A 130 -8.77 -0.88 -3.31
C SER A 130 -9.79 -0.84 -4.45
N HIS A 131 -9.48 -0.14 -5.55
CA HIS A 131 -10.38 -0.03 -6.69
C HIS A 131 -10.56 -1.33 -7.46
N LYS A 132 -9.50 -2.12 -7.61
CA LYS A 132 -9.52 -3.34 -8.42
C LYS A 132 -10.37 -4.47 -7.80
N ILE A 133 -10.53 -4.45 -6.48
CA ILE A 133 -11.16 -5.55 -5.71
C ILE A 133 -12.49 -5.12 -5.09
N ALA A 134 -12.55 -3.96 -4.42
CA ALA A 134 -13.75 -3.57 -3.67
C ALA A 134 -14.96 -3.31 -4.59
N GLY A 135 -14.71 -2.75 -5.78
CA GLY A 135 -15.75 -2.49 -6.78
C GLY A 135 -16.43 -3.78 -7.26
N PRO A 136 -15.67 -4.78 -7.73
CA PRO A 136 -16.20 -6.09 -8.12
C PRO A 136 -16.96 -6.79 -7.01
N LEU A 137 -16.40 -6.88 -5.81
CA LEU A 137 -17.04 -7.55 -4.68
C LEU A 137 -18.41 -6.95 -4.34
N TYR A 138 -18.54 -5.62 -4.42
CA TYR A 138 -19.84 -4.98 -4.27
C TYR A 138 -20.84 -5.43 -5.35
N ARG A 139 -20.41 -5.55 -6.61
CA ARG A 139 -21.27 -6.03 -7.71
C ARG A 139 -21.68 -7.48 -7.50
N PHE A 140 -20.78 -8.34 -7.04
CA PHE A 140 -21.11 -9.72 -6.65
C PHE A 140 -22.18 -9.73 -5.56
N SER A 141 -21.93 -9.05 -4.43
CA SER A 141 -22.87 -9.00 -3.29
C SER A 141 -24.25 -8.48 -3.68
N LYS A 142 -24.31 -7.42 -4.50
CA LYS A 142 -25.59 -6.89 -5.00
C LYS A 142 -26.34 -7.91 -5.86
N THR A 143 -25.62 -8.57 -6.77
CA THR A 143 -26.21 -9.58 -7.66
C THR A 143 -26.69 -10.79 -6.88
N PHE A 144 -25.94 -11.24 -5.87
CA PHE A 144 -26.36 -12.33 -4.99
C PHE A 144 -27.64 -11.98 -4.23
N SER A 145 -27.75 -10.75 -3.71
CA SER A 145 -28.97 -10.28 -3.06
C SER A 145 -30.15 -10.18 -4.03
N ASP A 146 -29.93 -9.79 -5.29
CA ASP A 146 -30.98 -9.80 -6.30
C ASP A 146 -31.47 -11.23 -6.60
N VAL A 147 -30.55 -12.21 -6.68
CA VAL A 147 -30.90 -13.63 -6.85
C VAL A 147 -31.65 -14.18 -5.65
N GLU A 148 -31.21 -13.86 -4.43
CA GLU A 148 -31.90 -14.24 -3.17
C GLU A 148 -33.35 -13.72 -3.14
N ARG A 149 -33.59 -12.55 -3.73
CA ARG A 149 -34.93 -11.94 -3.87
C ARG A 149 -35.74 -12.51 -5.05
N GLY A 150 -35.23 -13.53 -5.73
CA GLY A 150 -35.89 -14.22 -6.84
C GLY A 150 -35.67 -13.59 -8.22
N ASN A 151 -34.78 -12.61 -8.36
CA ASN A 151 -34.44 -12.03 -9.66
C ASN A 151 -33.30 -12.81 -10.33
N TYR A 152 -33.64 -13.89 -11.04
CA TYR A 152 -32.68 -14.72 -11.78
C TYR A 152 -32.27 -14.14 -13.15
N ARG A 153 -32.82 -12.99 -13.55
CA ARG A 153 -32.40 -12.29 -14.79
C ARG A 153 -31.18 -11.40 -14.60
N THR A 154 -30.73 -11.22 -13.35
CA THR A 154 -29.57 -10.39 -13.03
C THR A 154 -28.26 -11.02 -13.52
N ARG A 155 -27.27 -10.18 -13.86
CA ARG A 155 -25.96 -10.62 -14.35
C ARG A 155 -24.85 -9.72 -13.81
N ILE A 156 -23.68 -10.31 -13.56
CA ILE A 156 -22.49 -9.63 -13.09
C ILE A 156 -21.71 -9.08 -14.28
N PHE A 157 -21.53 -7.75 -14.31
CA PHE A 157 -20.67 -7.07 -15.28
C PHE A 157 -19.57 -6.30 -14.56
N LEU A 158 -18.33 -6.72 -14.77
CA LEU A 158 -17.13 -6.09 -14.21
C LEU A 158 -16.49 -5.14 -15.23
N ARG A 159 -15.68 -4.18 -14.75
CA ARG A 159 -14.93 -3.28 -15.63
C ARG A 159 -13.68 -4.00 -16.14
N LYS A 160 -13.16 -3.64 -17.31
CA LYS A 160 -11.97 -4.29 -17.93
C LYS A 160 -10.76 -4.45 -16.98
N GLY A 161 -10.54 -3.50 -16.07
CA GLY A 161 -9.42 -3.54 -15.13
C GLY A 161 -9.71 -4.22 -13.78
N ASP A 162 -10.93 -4.66 -13.55
CA ASP A 162 -11.37 -5.28 -12.31
C ASP A 162 -10.95 -6.77 -12.24
N GLU A 163 -10.77 -7.29 -11.02
CA GLU A 163 -10.54 -8.72 -10.81
C GLU A 163 -11.85 -9.51 -10.73
N GLY A 164 -11.78 -10.82 -11.05
CA GLY A 164 -12.91 -11.76 -10.87
C GLY A 164 -13.75 -12.02 -12.12
N HIS A 165 -13.29 -11.64 -13.31
CA HIS A 165 -13.99 -11.93 -14.58
C HIS A 165 -14.31 -13.41 -14.81
N PRO A 166 -13.41 -14.38 -14.52
CA PRO A 166 -13.72 -15.80 -14.69
C PRO A 166 -14.91 -16.24 -13.82
N VAL A 167 -14.88 -15.86 -12.54
CA VAL A 167 -15.96 -16.16 -11.57
C VAL A 167 -17.27 -15.49 -11.99
N ALA A 168 -17.22 -14.24 -12.45
CA ALA A 168 -18.40 -13.55 -12.97
C ALA A 168 -19.01 -14.26 -14.17
N LYS A 169 -18.18 -14.79 -15.08
CA LYS A 169 -18.62 -15.55 -16.26
C LYS A 169 -19.28 -16.86 -15.85
N GLU A 170 -18.64 -17.65 -14.98
CA GLU A 170 -19.18 -18.91 -14.49
C GLU A 170 -20.50 -18.71 -13.73
N PHE A 171 -20.55 -17.71 -12.85
CA PHE A 171 -21.77 -17.36 -12.13
C PHE A 171 -22.89 -16.95 -13.08
N ASN A 172 -22.60 -16.11 -14.08
CA ASN A 172 -23.60 -15.70 -15.06
C ASN A 172 -24.16 -16.88 -15.85
N ALA A 173 -23.32 -17.83 -16.24
CA ALA A 173 -23.75 -19.06 -16.91
C ALA A 173 -24.63 -19.93 -16.01
N ALA A 174 -24.26 -20.08 -14.73
CA ALA A 174 -25.05 -20.84 -13.76
C ALA A 174 -26.44 -20.21 -13.54
N ILE A 175 -26.50 -18.90 -13.34
CA ILE A 175 -27.76 -18.18 -13.17
C ILE A 175 -28.59 -18.18 -14.46
N GLU A 176 -27.98 -18.15 -15.64
CA GLU A 176 -28.69 -18.28 -16.91
C GLU A 176 -29.40 -19.64 -17.04
N SER A 177 -28.75 -20.73 -16.62
CA SER A 177 -29.37 -22.05 -16.58
C SER A 177 -30.55 -22.10 -15.60
N ALA A 178 -30.40 -21.50 -14.41
CA ALA A 178 -31.48 -21.39 -13.42
C ALA A 178 -32.66 -20.55 -13.93
N ASP A 179 -32.37 -19.40 -14.56
CA ASP A 179 -33.35 -18.50 -15.18
C ASP A 179 -34.17 -19.21 -16.26
N ARG A 180 -33.50 -19.94 -17.16
CA ARG A 180 -34.17 -20.76 -18.19
C ARG A 180 -35.08 -21.81 -17.58
N LEU A 181 -34.60 -22.54 -16.58
CA LEU A 181 -35.38 -23.57 -15.92
C LEU A 181 -36.64 -23.00 -15.26
N LEU A 182 -36.49 -21.92 -14.48
CA LEU A 182 -37.62 -21.26 -13.83
C LEU A 182 -38.60 -20.64 -14.85
N SER A 183 -38.10 -20.12 -15.96
CA SER A 183 -38.92 -19.61 -17.06
C SER A 183 -39.73 -20.71 -17.74
N ASP A 184 -39.11 -21.88 -18.00
CA ASP A 184 -39.78 -23.05 -18.57
C ASP A 184 -40.88 -23.55 -17.63
N LEU A 185 -40.59 -23.67 -16.32
CA LEU A 185 -41.57 -24.08 -15.32
C LEU A 185 -42.73 -23.09 -15.23
N LYS A 186 -42.45 -21.79 -15.24
CA LYS A 186 -43.48 -20.74 -15.23
C LYS A 186 -44.38 -20.82 -16.48
N THR A 187 -43.78 -21.10 -17.64
CA THR A 187 -44.51 -21.25 -18.90
C THR A 187 -45.37 -22.52 -18.89
N ALA A 188 -44.83 -23.64 -18.42
CA ALA A 188 -45.57 -24.90 -18.28
C ALA A 188 -46.76 -24.76 -17.31
N ALA A 189 -46.59 -24.03 -16.21
CA ALA A 189 -47.65 -23.78 -15.23
C ALA A 189 -48.81 -22.91 -15.77
N GLN A 190 -48.60 -22.19 -16.87
CA GLN A 190 -49.63 -21.39 -17.55
C GLN A 190 -50.42 -22.20 -18.60
N ASN A 191 -50.06 -23.46 -18.86
CA ASN A 191 -50.76 -24.30 -19.82
C ASN A 191 -52.20 -24.60 -19.29
N PRO A 192 -53.26 -24.35 -20.09
CA PRO A 192 -54.64 -24.66 -19.69
C PRO A 192 -54.88 -26.14 -19.39
N ASP A 193 -54.13 -27.04 -20.02
CA ASP A 193 -54.19 -28.47 -19.74
C ASP A 193 -53.34 -28.82 -18.51
N GLN A 194 -54.02 -29.06 -17.39
CA GLN A 194 -53.38 -29.39 -16.11
C GLN A 194 -52.59 -30.70 -16.15
N ALA A 195 -53.04 -31.71 -16.91
CA ALA A 195 -52.35 -32.99 -17.00
C ALA A 195 -51.03 -32.83 -17.77
N GLN A 196 -51.06 -32.07 -18.87
CA GLN A 196 -49.88 -31.78 -19.67
C GLN A 196 -48.89 -30.85 -18.94
N ALA A 197 -49.40 -29.85 -18.20
CA ALA A 197 -48.60 -28.97 -17.36
C ALA A 197 -47.81 -29.76 -16.31
N LEU A 198 -48.50 -30.65 -15.58
CA LEU A 198 -47.89 -31.46 -14.51
C LEU A 198 -46.83 -32.42 -15.07
N ALA A 199 -47.11 -33.07 -16.20
CA ALA A 199 -46.15 -33.95 -16.87
C ALA A 199 -44.87 -33.20 -17.28
N THR A 200 -45.03 -32.00 -17.84
CA THR A 200 -43.90 -31.16 -18.28
C THR A 200 -43.06 -30.67 -17.10
N ILE A 201 -43.70 -30.22 -16.03
CA ILE A 201 -43.02 -29.78 -14.81
C ILE A 201 -42.23 -30.93 -14.19
N LYS A 202 -42.83 -32.13 -14.05
CA LYS A 202 -42.14 -33.31 -13.53
C LYS A 202 -40.92 -33.68 -14.38
N ALA A 203 -41.06 -33.71 -15.71
CA ALA A 203 -39.96 -34.02 -16.60
C ALA A 203 -38.80 -33.00 -16.51
N LYS A 204 -39.09 -31.73 -16.25
CA LYS A 204 -38.06 -30.68 -16.08
C LYS A 204 -37.38 -30.73 -14.71
N LEU A 205 -38.07 -31.21 -13.68
CA LEU A 205 -37.54 -31.35 -12.32
C LEU A 205 -36.74 -32.65 -12.11
N ASP A 206 -37.05 -33.72 -12.84
CA ASP A 206 -36.38 -35.04 -12.75
C ASP A 206 -34.83 -34.99 -12.75
N PRO A 207 -34.16 -34.20 -13.63
CA PRO A 207 -32.69 -34.12 -13.61
C PRO A 207 -32.13 -33.19 -12.51
N ILE A 208 -32.97 -32.44 -11.79
CA ILE A 208 -32.52 -31.46 -10.78
C ILE A 208 -32.31 -32.17 -9.45
N LYS A 209 -31.12 -32.01 -8.88
CA LYS A 209 -30.85 -32.41 -7.50
C LYS A 209 -31.05 -31.24 -6.55
N THR A 210 -31.83 -31.47 -5.51
CA THR A 210 -32.21 -30.49 -4.50
C THR A 210 -32.10 -31.10 -3.11
N SER A 211 -32.34 -30.30 -2.08
CA SER A 211 -32.43 -30.80 -0.70
C SER A 211 -33.61 -31.75 -0.45
N ALA A 212 -34.55 -31.89 -1.41
CA ALA A 212 -35.65 -32.84 -1.32
C ALA A 212 -35.26 -34.25 -1.79
N ASP A 213 -34.08 -34.41 -2.43
CA ASP A 213 -33.58 -35.68 -2.98
C ASP A 213 -32.59 -36.38 -2.03
N VAL A 214 -32.55 -35.93 -0.76
CA VAL A 214 -31.70 -36.46 0.32
C VAL A 214 -32.33 -37.68 0.96
#